data_AF-A0A672S9D7-F1
#
_entry.id   AF-A0A672S9D7-F1
#
_cell.length_a   1.000
_cell.length_b   1.000
_cell.length_c   1.000
_cell.angle_alpha   90.00
_cell.angle_beta   90.00
_cell.angle_gamma   90.00
#
_symmetry.space_group_name_H-M   'P 1'
#
loop_
_entity.id
_entity.type
_entity.pdbx_description
1 polymer ?
#
loop_
_entity_poly.entity_id
_entity_poly.type
_entity_poly.pdbx_seq_one_letter_code
_entity_poly.pdbx_strand_id
1 'polypeptide(L)'
;MSLCAECFNNGDHTGHDFNMFRSQAGGACDCGDGNVMRASGFCSRHRLKTGENVPSVPRDLLLMSEMVLPRFIITIIQYLRDGYTEPESAADRDLQKVLQQLEPHISFLEELTKMGGAMRTVLTKILTNQQTFKELSMGQEENVYAKRNYEKYLSALKSSGLVSVEEKGAGAGATDTPAGEDQEGLQGVGQRKRVKLSSSTKDPSIMDTLKHKCFLEELLFWTIKYEFPQKMVTFLLNMLPDQDYKITFTKTFVQHYAFIMKTLMKSHESDTMSNRIVHISVQLFSNEELARHVTEECQLLDIMVTVLLYMMETCLIKSELQGNKTDYTMLHRLQSYWIAGYKMS
;
A
#
# COMPACT_ATOMS: atom_id res chain seq x y z
N MET A 1 -17.75 3.60 5.61
CA MET A 1 -18.64 2.42 5.64
C MET A 1 -19.24 2.21 4.25
N SER A 2 -19.20 0.99 3.73
CA SER A 2 -19.81 0.58 2.47
C SER A 2 -20.51 -0.77 2.63
N LEU A 3 -21.75 -0.87 2.13
CA LEU A 3 -22.56 -2.08 2.19
C LEU A 3 -22.80 -2.59 0.77
N CYS A 4 -22.75 -3.90 0.56
CA CYS A 4 -23.23 -4.49 -0.68
C CYS A 4 -24.74 -4.30 -0.81
N ALA A 5 -25.26 -4.30 -2.04
CA ALA A 5 -26.69 -4.08 -2.30
C ALA A 5 -27.60 -5.05 -1.52
N GLU A 6 -27.19 -6.31 -1.39
CA GLU A 6 -27.94 -7.31 -0.63
C GLU A 6 -27.99 -6.98 0.87
N CYS A 7 -26.89 -6.55 1.47
CA CYS A 7 -26.86 -6.18 2.89
C CYS A 7 -27.65 -4.91 3.16
N PHE A 8 -27.55 -3.92 2.26
CA PHE A 8 -28.31 -2.68 2.37
C PHE A 8 -29.83 -2.94 2.31
N ASN A 9 -30.28 -3.73 1.33
CA ASN A 9 -31.71 -4.03 1.15
C ASN A 9 -32.30 -4.89 2.28
N ASN A 10 -31.47 -5.67 2.98
CA ASN A 10 -31.87 -6.52 4.10
C ASN A 10 -31.56 -5.90 5.48
N GLY A 11 -31.10 -4.65 5.51
CA GLY A 11 -30.85 -3.86 6.72
C GLY A 11 -31.93 -2.81 6.95
N ASP A 12 -32.01 -2.28 8.18
CA ASP A 12 -32.82 -1.09 8.47
C ASP A 12 -31.94 0.15 8.38
N HIS A 13 -32.32 1.03 7.46
CA HIS A 13 -31.63 2.29 7.18
C HIS A 13 -32.63 3.47 7.17
N THR A 14 -33.80 3.29 7.80
CA THR A 14 -34.85 4.32 7.88
C THR A 14 -34.31 5.57 8.57
N GLY A 15 -34.39 6.72 7.89
CA GLY A 15 -33.95 8.01 8.44
C GLY A 15 -32.44 8.23 8.47
N HIS A 16 -31.65 7.39 7.79
CA HIS A 16 -30.22 7.59 7.62
C HIS A 16 -29.91 8.16 6.23
N ASP A 17 -28.89 9.03 6.15
CA ASP A 17 -28.35 9.50 4.88
C ASP A 17 -27.47 8.42 4.24
N PHE A 18 -27.68 8.17 2.95
CA PHE A 18 -26.87 7.23 2.17
C PHE A 18 -26.68 7.71 0.74
N ASN A 19 -25.65 7.17 0.08
CA ASN A 19 -25.42 7.36 -1.34
C ASN A 19 -25.24 5.98 -2.00
N MET A 20 -25.89 5.78 -3.15
CA MET A 20 -25.77 4.56 -3.92
C MET A 20 -24.87 4.78 -5.13
N PHE A 21 -23.84 3.95 -5.27
CA PHE A 21 -22.92 4.00 -6.40
C PHE A 21 -22.57 2.59 -6.84
N ARG A 22 -22.15 2.45 -8.11
CA ARG A 22 -21.54 1.21 -8.59
C ARG A 22 -20.04 1.27 -8.31
N SER A 23 -19.54 0.39 -7.45
CA SER A 23 -18.09 0.29 -7.22
C SER A 23 -17.42 -0.25 -8.49
N GLN A 24 -16.50 0.53 -9.06
CA GLN A 24 -15.64 0.07 -10.15
C GLN A 24 -14.35 -0.61 -9.66
N ALA A 25 -14.05 -0.55 -8.36
CA ALA A 25 -12.76 -1.01 -7.79
C ALA A 25 -12.90 -2.19 -6.81
N GLY A 26 -14.05 -2.85 -6.77
CA GLY A 26 -14.34 -3.90 -5.77
C GLY A 26 -14.55 -3.32 -4.37
N GLY A 27 -14.35 -4.13 -3.32
CA GLY A 27 -14.41 -3.71 -1.93
C GLY A 27 -15.10 -4.69 -0.99
N ALA A 28 -14.79 -4.59 0.31
CA ALA A 28 -15.47 -5.38 1.34
C ALA A 28 -16.81 -4.75 1.74
N CYS A 29 -17.78 -5.60 2.08
CA CYS A 29 -19.01 -5.18 2.74
C CYS A 29 -18.75 -5.09 4.25
N ASP A 30 -19.06 -3.94 4.86
CA ASP A 30 -18.86 -3.71 6.29
C ASP A 30 -19.98 -4.32 7.18
N CYS A 31 -20.99 -4.95 6.57
CA CYS A 31 -22.13 -5.52 7.29
C CYS A 31 -21.68 -6.65 8.22
N GLY A 32 -21.96 -6.51 9.52
CA GLY A 32 -21.57 -7.46 10.56
C GLY A 32 -20.26 -7.12 11.28
N ASP A 33 -19.50 -6.12 10.82
CA ASP A 33 -18.31 -5.63 11.53
C ASP A 33 -18.70 -4.57 12.57
N GLY A 34 -18.71 -4.97 13.84
CA GLY A 34 -19.07 -4.11 14.98
C GLY A 34 -18.07 -2.98 15.23
N ASN A 35 -16.88 -3.06 14.64
CA ASN A 35 -15.87 -2.02 14.76
C ASN A 35 -16.07 -0.88 13.75
N VAL A 36 -16.86 -1.11 12.69
CA VAL A 36 -17.08 -0.13 11.61
C VAL A 36 -18.49 0.44 11.64
N MET A 37 -19.48 -0.35 12.08
CA MET A 37 -20.86 0.11 12.17
C MET A 37 -21.64 -0.50 13.34
N ARG A 38 -22.66 0.21 13.81
CA ARG A 38 -23.51 -0.25 14.91
C ARG A 38 -24.29 -1.50 14.50
N ALA A 39 -24.48 -2.43 15.45
CA ALA A 39 -25.22 -3.67 15.23
C ALA A 39 -26.67 -3.47 14.76
N SER A 40 -27.28 -2.31 15.07
CA SER A 40 -28.60 -1.93 14.56
C SER A 40 -28.65 -1.80 13.03
N GLY A 41 -27.53 -1.44 12.39
CA GLY A 41 -27.42 -1.34 10.93
C GLY A 41 -27.05 -2.65 10.25
N PHE A 42 -26.79 -3.74 11.00
CA PHE A 42 -26.55 -5.04 10.39
C PHE A 42 -27.82 -5.59 9.76
N CYS A 43 -27.66 -6.20 8.58
CA CYS A 43 -28.74 -6.92 7.92
C CYS A 43 -29.15 -8.16 8.73
N SER A 44 -30.36 -8.68 8.48
CA SER A 44 -30.89 -9.85 9.18
C SER A 44 -29.94 -11.05 9.21
N ARG A 45 -29.15 -11.26 8.15
CA ARG A 45 -28.16 -12.34 8.03
C ARG A 45 -26.89 -12.13 8.87
N HIS A 46 -26.43 -10.89 9.02
CA HIS A 46 -25.19 -10.54 9.73
C HIS A 46 -25.43 -9.96 11.14
N ARG A 47 -26.70 -9.87 11.57
CA ARG A 47 -27.08 -9.47 12.93
C ARG A 47 -26.90 -10.59 13.95
N LEU A 48 -26.98 -11.84 13.49
CA LEU A 48 -26.71 -13.01 14.32
C LEU A 48 -25.20 -13.15 14.50
N LYS A 49 -24.74 -13.35 15.75
CA LYS A 49 -23.39 -13.86 16.01
C LYS A 49 -23.30 -15.27 15.44
N THR A 50 -22.99 -15.38 14.14
CA THR A 50 -22.66 -16.66 13.52
C THR A 50 -21.33 -17.13 14.11
N GLY A 51 -21.36 -17.92 15.19
CA GLY A 51 -20.12 -18.39 15.79
C GLY A 51 -20.23 -19.15 17.11
N GLU A 52 -21.29 -18.95 17.91
CA GLU A 52 -21.35 -19.60 19.23
C GLU A 52 -21.65 -21.11 19.17
N ASN A 53 -22.12 -21.64 18.02
CA ASN A 53 -22.43 -23.07 17.83
C ASN A 53 -22.08 -23.62 16.42
N VAL A 54 -21.14 -23.00 15.69
CA VAL A 54 -20.74 -23.50 14.36
C VAL A 54 -19.68 -24.59 14.54
N PRO A 55 -19.91 -25.84 14.09
CA PRO A 55 -18.90 -26.89 14.16
C PRO A 55 -17.63 -26.46 13.42
N SER A 56 -16.47 -26.69 14.03
CA SER A 56 -15.19 -26.49 13.35
C SER A 56 -15.13 -27.38 12.10
N VAL A 57 -14.70 -26.83 10.97
CA VAL A 57 -14.51 -27.62 9.75
C VAL A 57 -13.46 -28.72 10.02
N PRO A 58 -13.75 -29.99 9.72
CA PRO A 58 -12.79 -31.08 9.87
C PRO A 58 -11.48 -30.77 9.14
N ARG A 59 -10.35 -30.95 9.83
CA ARG A 59 -9.02 -30.57 9.30
C ARG A 59 -8.69 -31.26 7.98
N ASP A 60 -9.10 -32.51 7.81
CA ASP A 60 -8.84 -33.32 6.62
C ASP A 60 -9.45 -32.69 5.35
N LEU A 61 -10.55 -31.93 5.48
CA LEU A 61 -11.17 -31.22 4.36
C LEU A 61 -10.37 -29.97 3.95
N LEU A 62 -9.60 -29.39 4.87
CA LEU A 62 -8.79 -28.20 4.61
C LEU A 62 -7.37 -28.54 4.17
N LEU A 63 -6.89 -29.77 4.46
CA LEU A 63 -5.53 -30.21 4.23
C LEU A 63 -5.08 -30.01 2.78
N MET A 64 -5.92 -30.36 1.80
CA MET A 64 -5.59 -30.20 0.38
C MET A 64 -5.41 -28.73 0.01
N SER A 65 -6.26 -27.85 0.54
CA SER A 65 -6.14 -26.41 0.35
C SER A 65 -4.86 -25.86 0.98
N GLU A 66 -4.52 -26.29 2.19
CA GLU A 66 -3.29 -25.90 2.90
C GLU A 66 -2.01 -26.35 2.16
N MET A 67 -2.08 -27.44 1.39
CA MET A 67 -0.93 -27.95 0.63
C MET A 67 -0.81 -27.36 -0.78
N VAL A 68 -1.93 -27.19 -1.49
CA VAL A 68 -1.94 -26.78 -2.90
C VAL A 68 -1.86 -25.27 -3.05
N LEU A 69 -2.61 -24.51 -2.23
CA LEU A 69 -2.72 -23.06 -2.41
C LEU A 69 -1.42 -22.29 -2.18
N PRO A 70 -0.51 -22.65 -1.25
CA PRO A 70 0.77 -21.97 -1.16
C PRO A 70 1.59 -22.07 -2.45
N ARG A 71 1.58 -23.26 -3.09
CA ARG A 71 2.23 -23.51 -4.38
C ARG A 71 1.59 -22.70 -5.50
N PHE A 72 0.26 -22.63 -5.51
CA PHE A 72 -0.48 -21.81 -6.47
C PHE A 72 -0.17 -20.31 -6.34
N ILE A 73 -0.13 -19.79 -5.10
CA ILE A 73 0.17 -18.38 -4.82
C ILE A 73 1.60 -18.03 -5.23
N ILE A 74 2.59 -18.87 -4.90
CA ILE A 74 3.98 -18.60 -5.35
C ILE A 74 4.08 -18.65 -6.87
N THR A 75 3.33 -19.50 -7.58
CA THR A 75 3.33 -19.48 -9.05
C THR A 75 2.83 -18.14 -9.61
N ILE A 76 1.77 -17.57 -9.03
CA ILE A 76 1.31 -16.21 -9.41
C ILE A 76 2.42 -15.18 -9.17
N ILE A 77 3.06 -15.22 -8.00
CA ILE A 77 4.14 -14.29 -7.65
C ILE A 77 5.34 -14.47 -8.59
N GLN A 78 5.75 -15.70 -8.89
CA GLN A 78 6.83 -16.00 -9.83
C GLN A 78 6.54 -15.44 -11.22
N TYR A 79 5.29 -15.55 -11.68
CA TYR A 79 4.87 -15.00 -12.95
C TYR A 79 4.91 -13.47 -12.97
N LEU A 80 4.49 -12.80 -11.88
CA LEU A 80 4.63 -11.34 -11.71
C LEU A 80 6.11 -10.92 -11.75
N ARG A 81 6.98 -11.63 -11.01
CA ARG A 81 8.43 -11.38 -11.00
C ARG A 81 9.04 -11.48 -12.38
N ASP A 82 8.63 -12.49 -13.16
CA ASP A 82 9.19 -12.74 -14.48
C ASP A 82 8.70 -11.76 -15.53
N GLY A 83 7.43 -11.38 -15.45
CA GLY A 83 6.77 -10.47 -16.37
C GLY A 83 7.04 -9.00 -16.11
N TYR A 84 7.64 -8.63 -14.97
CA TYR A 84 7.87 -7.23 -14.65
C TYR A 84 9.14 -6.69 -15.29
N THR A 85 9.01 -5.54 -15.93
CA THR A 85 10.09 -4.68 -16.40
C THR A 85 9.83 -3.25 -15.94
N GLU A 86 10.88 -2.49 -15.64
CA GLU A 86 10.71 -1.07 -15.30
C GLU A 86 10.15 -0.33 -16.54
N PRO A 87 9.10 0.49 -16.39
CA PRO A 87 8.46 1.14 -17.51
C PRO A 87 9.31 2.26 -18.10
N GLU A 88 10.12 1.95 -19.12
CA GLU A 88 10.67 2.93 -20.06
C GLU A 88 9.74 2.99 -21.28
N SER A 89 8.93 4.06 -21.38
CA SER A 89 8.01 4.57 -22.43
C SER A 89 7.30 3.65 -23.46
N ALA A 90 7.75 2.43 -23.72
CA ALA A 90 7.15 1.41 -24.60
C ALA A 90 6.75 0.10 -23.89
N ALA A 91 7.04 -0.05 -22.59
CA ALA A 91 6.84 -1.29 -21.80
C ALA A 91 5.40 -1.55 -21.31
N ASP A 92 4.49 -0.59 -21.45
CA ASP A 92 3.16 -0.65 -20.81
C ASP A 92 2.28 -1.79 -21.39
N ARG A 93 2.42 -2.07 -22.69
CA ARG A 93 1.68 -3.17 -23.36
C ARG A 93 2.10 -4.55 -22.84
N ASP A 94 3.35 -4.72 -22.42
CA ASP A 94 3.83 -6.02 -21.97
C ASP A 94 3.43 -6.29 -20.51
N LEU A 95 3.39 -5.26 -19.66
CA LEU A 95 2.85 -5.36 -18.31
C LEU A 95 1.37 -5.74 -18.32
N GLN A 96 0.56 -5.14 -19.21
CA GLN A 96 -0.86 -5.48 -19.33
C GLN A 96 -1.09 -6.93 -19.80
N LYS A 97 -0.24 -7.47 -20.68
CA LYS A 97 -0.33 -8.89 -21.10
C LYS A 97 -0.09 -9.84 -19.93
N VAL A 98 0.88 -9.52 -19.06
CA VAL A 98 1.16 -10.31 -17.85
C VAL A 98 -0.07 -10.36 -16.96
N LEU A 99 -0.70 -9.21 -16.71
CA LEU A 99 -1.92 -9.12 -15.90
C LEU A 99 -3.08 -9.88 -16.52
N GLN A 100 -3.25 -9.80 -17.85
CA GLN A 100 -4.31 -10.52 -18.57
C GLN A 100 -4.14 -12.05 -18.45
N GLN A 101 -2.92 -12.58 -18.51
CA GLN A 101 -2.67 -14.01 -18.33
C GLN A 101 -2.89 -14.47 -16.88
N LEU A 102 -2.65 -13.60 -15.91
CA LEU A 102 -2.88 -13.90 -14.49
C LEU A 102 -4.34 -13.73 -14.05
N GLU A 103 -5.17 -13.02 -14.80
CA GLU A 103 -6.55 -12.72 -14.41
C GLU A 103 -7.38 -13.97 -14.01
N PRO A 104 -7.34 -15.11 -14.73
CA PRO A 104 -8.05 -16.31 -14.31
C PRO A 104 -7.56 -16.88 -12.96
N HIS A 105 -6.26 -16.77 -12.70
CA HIS A 105 -5.64 -17.27 -11.47
C HIS A 105 -6.00 -16.41 -10.27
N ILE A 106 -5.98 -15.09 -10.43
CA ILE A 106 -6.41 -14.15 -9.39
C ILE A 106 -7.92 -14.27 -9.16
N SER A 107 -8.71 -14.45 -10.22
CA SER A 107 -10.16 -14.66 -10.10
C SER A 107 -10.48 -15.96 -9.36
N PHE A 108 -9.69 -17.02 -9.54
CA PHE A 108 -9.83 -18.23 -8.73
C PHE A 108 -9.58 -17.96 -7.24
N LEU A 109 -8.53 -17.21 -6.88
CA LEU A 109 -8.31 -16.80 -5.49
C LEU A 109 -9.47 -15.95 -4.95
N GLU A 110 -10.03 -15.05 -5.77
CA GLU A 110 -11.21 -14.26 -5.44
C GLU A 110 -12.42 -15.15 -5.13
N GLU A 111 -12.70 -16.17 -5.93
CA GLU A 111 -13.80 -17.11 -5.69
C GLU A 111 -13.62 -17.89 -4.37
N LEU A 112 -12.38 -18.27 -4.02
CA LEU A 112 -12.10 -18.91 -2.73
C LEU A 112 -12.46 -17.99 -1.56
N THR A 113 -12.24 -16.67 -1.68
CA THR A 113 -12.63 -15.72 -0.61
C THR A 113 -14.14 -15.67 -0.39
N LYS A 114 -14.95 -16.01 -1.41
CA LYS A 114 -16.42 -16.02 -1.35
C LYS A 114 -16.99 -17.28 -0.71
N MET A 115 -16.18 -18.33 -0.52
CA MET A 115 -16.60 -19.58 0.12
C MET A 115 -16.83 -19.46 1.64
N GLY A 116 -16.57 -18.29 2.23
CA GLY A 116 -16.89 -17.99 3.63
C GLY A 116 -15.67 -17.99 4.56
N GLY A 117 -15.94 -17.94 5.87
CA GLY A 117 -14.92 -17.73 6.90
C GLY A 117 -13.81 -18.77 6.91
N ALA A 118 -14.15 -20.06 6.82
CA ALA A 118 -13.15 -21.14 6.87
C ALA A 118 -12.09 -21.03 5.76
N MET A 119 -12.51 -20.75 4.52
CA MET A 119 -11.58 -20.61 3.40
C MET A 119 -10.76 -19.33 3.51
N ARG A 120 -11.36 -18.22 3.98
CA ARG A 120 -10.61 -16.99 4.28
C ARG A 120 -9.55 -17.25 5.35
N THR A 121 -9.86 -17.94 6.44
CA THR A 121 -8.87 -18.29 7.47
C THR A 121 -7.72 -19.15 6.92
N VAL A 122 -8.01 -20.10 6.02
CA VAL A 122 -6.95 -20.88 5.35
C VAL A 122 -6.07 -19.97 4.49
N LEU A 123 -6.67 -19.10 3.66
CA LEU A 123 -5.92 -18.13 2.85
C LEU A 123 -5.11 -17.16 3.71
N THR A 124 -5.67 -16.64 4.80
CA THR A 124 -4.96 -15.78 5.75
C THR A 124 -3.72 -16.48 6.26
N LYS A 125 -3.87 -17.70 6.80
CA LYS A 125 -2.74 -18.49 7.30
C LYS A 125 -1.66 -18.65 6.25
N ILE A 126 -2.02 -18.93 5.00
CA ILE A 126 -1.05 -19.12 3.93
C ILE A 126 -0.35 -17.81 3.57
N LEU A 127 -1.13 -16.73 3.36
CA LEU A 127 -0.62 -15.44 2.92
C LEU A 127 0.31 -14.79 3.93
N THR A 128 0.10 -15.05 5.23
CA THR A 128 0.89 -14.49 6.34
C THR A 128 1.94 -15.46 6.88
N ASN A 129 2.05 -16.69 6.35
CA ASN A 129 3.02 -17.68 6.81
C ASN A 129 4.45 -17.32 6.37
N GLN A 130 5.28 -16.94 7.34
CA GLN A 130 6.66 -16.57 7.05
C GLN A 130 7.55 -17.76 6.66
N GLN A 131 7.28 -18.94 7.22
CA GLN A 131 8.08 -20.13 6.94
C GLN A 131 7.81 -20.63 5.53
N THR A 132 6.54 -20.75 5.16
CA THR A 132 6.14 -21.16 3.80
C THR A 132 6.63 -20.17 2.75
N PHE A 133 6.58 -18.86 3.03
CA PHE A 133 7.18 -17.86 2.15
C PHE A 133 8.68 -18.08 1.95
N LYS A 134 9.46 -18.25 3.04
CA LYS A 134 10.91 -18.49 2.94
C LYS A 134 11.23 -19.76 2.13
N GLU A 135 10.52 -20.85 2.42
CA GLU A 135 10.72 -22.15 1.75
C GLU A 135 10.40 -22.12 0.26
N LEU A 136 9.35 -21.38 -0.14
CA LEU A 136 8.88 -21.36 -1.52
C LEU A 136 9.48 -20.22 -2.37
N SER A 137 9.79 -19.08 -1.75
CA SER A 137 10.25 -17.89 -2.47
C SER A 137 11.74 -17.90 -2.82
N MET A 138 12.60 -18.39 -1.93
CA MET A 138 14.06 -18.29 -2.08
C MET A 138 14.66 -19.37 -2.99
N GLY A 139 13.85 -20.34 -3.44
CA GLY A 139 14.29 -21.51 -4.20
C GLY A 139 15.11 -22.48 -3.33
N GLN A 140 14.90 -23.79 -3.52
CA GLN A 140 15.83 -24.78 -2.98
C GLN A 140 17.11 -24.77 -3.83
N GLU A 141 18.26 -25.15 -3.26
CA GLU A 141 19.59 -25.02 -3.90
C GLU A 141 19.67 -25.60 -5.32
N GLU A 142 18.86 -26.61 -5.63
CA GLU A 142 18.85 -27.28 -6.93
C GLU A 142 17.97 -26.59 -8.00
N ASN A 143 17.06 -25.67 -7.62
CA ASN A 143 16.13 -25.04 -8.55
C ASN A 143 16.66 -23.70 -9.09
N VAL A 144 17.45 -23.79 -10.18
CA VAL A 144 18.06 -22.64 -10.87
C VAL A 144 17.02 -21.60 -11.32
N TYR A 145 15.84 -22.04 -11.78
CA TYR A 145 14.77 -21.13 -12.20
C TYR A 145 14.26 -20.30 -11.01
N ALA A 146 13.94 -20.95 -9.90
CA ALA A 146 13.42 -20.26 -8.70
C ALA A 146 14.42 -19.23 -8.17
N LYS A 147 15.71 -19.54 -8.18
CA LYS A 147 16.76 -18.61 -7.77
C LYS A 147 16.82 -17.38 -8.68
N ARG A 148 16.87 -17.57 -10.00
CA ARG A 148 16.88 -16.46 -10.98
C ARG A 148 15.62 -15.59 -10.86
N ASN A 149 14.47 -16.24 -10.66
CA ASN A 149 13.20 -15.55 -10.46
C ASN A 149 13.20 -14.71 -9.18
N TYR A 150 13.76 -15.23 -8.08
CA TYR A 150 13.91 -14.49 -6.82
C TYR A 150 14.91 -13.33 -6.94
N GLU A 151 15.99 -13.49 -7.71
CA GLU A 151 16.94 -12.41 -8.01
C GLU A 151 16.28 -11.24 -8.75
N LYS A 152 15.33 -11.50 -9.66
CA LYS A 152 14.52 -10.44 -10.30
C LYS A 152 13.71 -9.65 -9.27
N TYR A 153 13.09 -10.35 -8.32
CA TYR A 153 12.39 -9.71 -7.20
C TYR A 153 13.33 -8.81 -6.38
N LEU A 154 14.50 -9.31 -5.99
CA LEU A 154 15.47 -8.53 -5.21
C LEU A 154 15.96 -7.29 -5.98
N SER A 155 16.14 -7.41 -7.30
CA SER A 155 16.49 -6.28 -8.17
C SER A 155 15.39 -5.20 -8.17
N ALA A 156 14.12 -5.61 -8.37
CA ALA A 156 12.98 -4.71 -8.33
C ALA A 156 12.79 -4.06 -6.95
N LEU A 157 13.09 -4.79 -5.87
CA LEU A 157 13.03 -4.28 -4.49
C LEU A 157 14.11 -3.22 -4.28
N LYS A 158 15.33 -3.44 -4.76
CA LYS A 158 16.44 -2.49 -4.68
C LYS A 158 16.18 -1.21 -5.49
N SER A 159 15.56 -1.30 -6.67
CA SER A 159 15.18 -0.12 -7.48
C SER A 159 14.10 0.75 -6.79
N SER A 160 13.40 0.18 -5.82
CA SER A 160 12.25 0.79 -5.16
C SER A 160 12.61 1.72 -3.99
N GLY A 161 13.80 1.60 -3.41
CA GLY A 161 14.25 2.43 -2.28
C GLY A 161 14.24 3.94 -2.58
N LEU A 162 13.90 4.77 -1.59
CA LEU A 162 14.03 6.23 -1.70
C LEU A 162 15.50 6.62 -1.51
N VAL A 163 16.06 7.35 -2.48
CA VAL A 163 17.42 7.92 -2.37
C VAL A 163 17.26 9.37 -1.98
N SER A 164 17.91 9.81 -0.89
CA SER A 164 17.92 11.22 -0.50
C SER A 164 18.50 12.10 -1.62
N VAL A 165 17.91 13.28 -1.80
CA VAL A 165 18.28 14.24 -2.85
C VAL A 165 19.74 14.73 -2.72
N GLU A 166 20.36 14.56 -1.55
CA GLU A 166 21.73 15.00 -1.26
C GLU A 166 22.84 14.26 -2.04
N GLU A 167 22.60 13.02 -2.51
CA GLU A 167 23.64 12.26 -3.23
C GLU A 167 23.82 12.66 -4.70
N LYS A 168 22.93 13.48 -5.27
CA LYS A 168 23.09 13.97 -6.66
C LYS A 168 23.99 15.20 -6.81
N GLY A 169 24.59 15.71 -5.72
CA GLY A 169 25.42 16.92 -5.74
C GLY A 169 26.94 16.72 -5.77
N ALA A 170 27.45 15.52 -5.49
CA ALA A 170 28.90 15.29 -5.35
C ALA A 170 29.54 14.87 -6.68
N GLY A 171 29.57 15.78 -7.67
CA GLY A 171 30.16 15.46 -8.96
C GLY A 171 30.24 16.60 -9.95
N ALA A 172 30.80 17.76 -9.57
CA ALA A 172 31.58 18.62 -10.48
C ALA A 172 32.06 19.89 -9.78
N GLY A 173 33.39 20.08 -9.75
CA GLY A 173 34.03 21.41 -9.74
C GLY A 173 34.17 22.13 -8.40
N ALA A 174 35.19 21.77 -7.62
CA ALA A 174 35.76 22.68 -6.63
C ALA A 174 37.01 23.36 -7.22
N THR A 175 36.94 24.66 -7.43
CA THR A 175 38.10 25.55 -7.55
C THR A 175 38.05 26.54 -6.40
N ASP A 176 39.09 26.50 -5.57
CA ASP A 176 39.40 27.43 -4.48
C ASP A 176 39.55 28.88 -4.96
N THR A 177 39.07 29.86 -4.19
CA THR A 177 39.87 30.92 -3.47
C THR A 177 38.95 31.97 -2.80
N PRO A 178 39.46 32.76 -1.81
CA PRO A 178 38.70 33.14 -0.62
C PRO A 178 38.51 34.66 -0.39
N ALA A 179 37.80 34.95 0.72
CA ALA A 179 37.88 36.13 1.59
C ALA A 179 37.18 37.45 1.17
N GLY A 180 36.53 38.05 2.17
CA GLY A 180 35.93 39.39 2.13
C GLY A 180 34.94 39.59 3.28
N GLU A 181 35.46 40.05 4.42
CA GLU A 181 34.69 40.57 5.57
C GLU A 181 33.93 41.85 5.16
N ASP A 182 32.73 42.08 5.70
CA ASP A 182 32.34 43.38 6.27
C ASP A 182 30.99 43.34 6.99
N GLN A 183 30.82 44.34 7.85
CA GLN A 183 30.10 44.39 9.13
C GLN A 183 28.88 45.34 9.05
N GLU A 184 27.99 45.23 10.05
CA GLU A 184 26.92 46.21 10.44
C GLU A 184 25.68 46.28 9.53
N GLY A 185 24.42 46.45 9.97
CA GLY A 185 23.76 46.72 11.25
C GLY A 185 22.28 47.10 10.96
N LEU A 186 21.42 47.09 12.00
CA LEU A 186 20.02 47.62 12.08
C LEU A 186 18.82 46.66 11.94
N GLN A 187 18.33 46.25 13.13
CA GLN A 187 16.97 46.31 13.69
C GLN A 187 15.73 46.02 12.82
N GLY A 188 14.91 45.06 13.27
CA GLY A 188 13.51 44.96 12.87
C GLY A 188 12.74 43.69 13.30
N VAL A 189 12.16 43.74 14.50
CA VAL A 189 10.82 43.21 14.88
C VAL A 189 10.43 41.76 14.52
N GLY A 190 10.18 40.95 15.56
CA GLY A 190 9.25 39.81 15.50
C GLY A 190 9.88 38.42 15.38
N GLN A 191 10.48 37.91 16.46
CA GLN A 191 10.89 36.50 16.54
C GLN A 191 9.66 35.58 16.54
N ARG A 192 9.19 35.16 15.37
CA ARG A 192 8.51 33.87 15.24
C ARG A 192 9.59 32.79 15.32
N LYS A 193 9.65 32.09 16.46
CA LYS A 193 10.50 30.90 16.65
C LYS A 193 10.22 29.91 15.52
N ARG A 194 11.10 29.88 14.52
CA ARG A 194 11.17 28.78 13.54
C ARG A 194 11.53 27.55 14.34
N VAL A 195 10.60 26.61 14.45
CA VAL A 195 10.88 25.28 14.99
C VAL A 195 11.90 24.65 14.06
N LYS A 196 13.18 24.68 14.46
CA LYS A 196 14.21 23.84 13.86
C LYS A 196 13.88 22.43 14.33
N LEU A 197 13.34 21.59 13.45
CA LEU A 197 13.41 20.15 13.65
C LEU A 197 14.91 19.82 13.67
N SER A 198 15.45 19.56 14.85
CA SER A 198 16.79 19.03 15.01
C SER A 198 16.80 17.61 14.45
N SER A 199 17.41 17.43 13.28
CA SER A 199 17.78 16.12 12.76
C SER A 199 18.93 15.55 13.59
N SER A 200 18.60 15.04 14.78
CA SER A 200 19.57 14.36 15.62
C SER A 200 18.96 13.15 16.31
N THR A 201 18.56 12.16 15.51
CA THR A 201 18.65 10.76 15.93
C THR A 201 19.14 9.94 14.73
N LYS A 202 20.19 9.14 14.96
CA LYS A 202 20.62 8.06 14.08
C LYS A 202 19.64 6.89 14.25
N ASP A 203 18.38 7.10 13.89
CA ASP A 203 17.41 6.02 13.78
C ASP A 203 17.52 5.39 12.39
N PRO A 204 17.22 4.08 12.23
CA PRO A 204 17.17 3.46 10.91
C PRO A 204 16.26 4.31 10.05
N SER A 205 16.76 4.75 8.90
CA SER A 205 16.01 5.62 8.03
C SER A 205 14.63 5.01 7.80
N ILE A 206 13.56 5.79 7.91
CA ILE A 206 12.20 5.40 7.47
C ILE A 206 12.21 4.85 6.02
N MET A 207 13.27 5.17 5.27
CA MET A 207 13.58 4.66 3.92
C MET A 207 14.36 3.34 3.89
N ASP A 208 14.41 2.59 4.99
CA ASP A 208 15.03 1.28 5.03
C ASP A 208 14.46 0.36 3.93
N THR A 209 15.32 -0.49 3.38
CA THR A 209 14.95 -1.40 2.31
C THR A 209 13.80 -2.30 2.79
N LEU A 210 12.68 -2.28 2.06
CA LEU A 210 11.57 -3.20 2.28
C LEU A 210 12.11 -4.63 2.40
N LYS A 211 11.70 -5.38 3.43
CA LYS A 211 12.08 -6.78 3.63
C LYS A 211 10.82 -7.61 3.79
N HIS A 212 10.38 -8.26 2.72
CA HIS A 212 9.17 -9.06 2.77
C HIS A 212 9.39 -10.37 3.51
N LYS A 213 8.47 -10.71 4.39
CA LYS A 213 8.50 -11.92 5.23
C LYS A 213 7.42 -12.93 4.85
N CYS A 214 6.37 -12.50 4.16
CA CYS A 214 5.24 -13.35 3.79
C CYS A 214 4.71 -13.03 2.38
N PHE A 215 3.85 -13.90 1.83
CA PHE A 215 3.28 -13.69 0.49
C PHE A 215 2.46 -12.42 0.39
N LEU A 216 1.74 -12.03 1.45
CA LEU A 216 0.93 -10.81 1.46
C LEU A 216 1.79 -9.56 1.20
N GLU A 217 2.95 -9.48 1.85
CA GLU A 217 3.87 -8.35 1.70
C GLU A 217 4.42 -8.25 0.28
N GLU A 218 4.85 -9.36 -0.30
CA GLU A 218 5.35 -9.36 -1.68
C GLU A 218 4.24 -9.17 -2.71
N LEU A 219 3.05 -9.75 -2.49
CA LEU A 219 1.91 -9.57 -3.39
C LEU A 219 1.45 -8.12 -3.42
N LEU A 220 1.46 -7.42 -2.27
CA LEU A 220 1.21 -5.98 -2.23
C LEU A 220 2.30 -5.21 -2.99
N PHE A 221 3.57 -5.56 -2.80
CA PHE A 221 4.66 -4.93 -3.54
C PHE A 221 4.46 -5.03 -5.06
N TRP A 222 4.11 -6.21 -5.59
CA TRP A 222 3.81 -6.35 -7.01
C TRP A 222 2.53 -5.62 -7.40
N THR A 223 1.50 -5.61 -6.56
CA THR A 223 0.29 -4.79 -6.78
C THR A 223 0.66 -3.32 -6.98
N ILE A 224 1.62 -2.79 -6.22
CA ILE A 224 2.09 -1.41 -6.35
C ILE A 224 2.90 -1.22 -7.63
N LYS A 225 3.85 -2.12 -7.91
CA LYS A 225 4.71 -2.08 -9.12
C LYS A 225 3.90 -2.11 -10.42
N TYR A 226 2.78 -2.82 -10.43
CA TYR A 226 1.82 -2.87 -11.54
C TYR A 226 0.70 -1.81 -11.44
N GLU A 227 0.88 -0.77 -10.63
CA GLU A 227 -0.04 0.38 -10.50
C GLU A 227 -1.47 0.01 -10.09
N PHE A 228 -1.60 -0.87 -9.10
CA PHE A 228 -2.86 -1.34 -8.50
C PHE A 228 -3.85 -1.99 -9.48
N PRO A 229 -3.49 -3.12 -10.12
CA PRO A 229 -4.39 -3.85 -11.02
C PRO A 229 -5.70 -4.21 -10.33
N GLN A 230 -6.83 -3.96 -11.00
CA GLN A 230 -8.15 -4.09 -10.38
C GLN A 230 -8.39 -5.46 -9.76
N LYS A 231 -8.04 -6.55 -10.46
CA LYS A 231 -8.24 -7.92 -9.97
C LYS A 231 -7.43 -8.23 -8.71
N MET A 232 -6.20 -7.73 -8.62
CA MET A 232 -5.36 -7.88 -7.43
C MET A 232 -5.94 -7.09 -6.25
N VAL A 233 -6.35 -5.83 -6.50
CA VAL A 233 -6.98 -4.98 -5.49
C VAL A 233 -8.26 -5.63 -4.97
N THR A 234 -9.14 -6.12 -5.84
CA THR A 234 -10.37 -6.81 -5.45
C THR A 234 -10.08 -8.03 -4.58
N PHE A 235 -9.11 -8.87 -4.97
CA PHE A 235 -8.72 -10.03 -4.15
C PHE A 235 -8.24 -9.62 -2.76
N LEU A 236 -7.31 -8.66 -2.67
CA LEU A 236 -6.77 -8.18 -1.39
C LEU A 236 -7.89 -7.60 -0.49
N LEU A 237 -8.82 -6.82 -1.06
CA LEU A 237 -9.92 -6.23 -0.30
C LEU A 237 -11.00 -7.25 0.09
N ASN A 238 -11.25 -8.29 -0.70
CA ASN A 238 -12.23 -9.34 -0.36
C ASN A 238 -11.82 -10.20 0.85
N MET A 239 -10.54 -10.13 1.26
CA MET A 239 -10.02 -10.81 2.44
C MET A 239 -10.23 -10.04 3.75
N LEU A 240 -10.60 -8.74 3.69
CA LEU A 240 -10.79 -7.89 4.87
C LEU A 240 -11.79 -8.38 5.94
N PRO A 241 -12.80 -9.22 5.63
CA PRO A 241 -13.65 -9.79 6.68
C PRO A 241 -12.90 -10.67 7.69
N ASP A 242 -11.71 -11.18 7.34
CA ASP A 242 -10.84 -11.90 8.27
C ASP A 242 -9.94 -10.89 9.02
N GLN A 243 -10.09 -10.79 10.34
CA GLN A 243 -9.49 -9.69 11.12
C GLN A 243 -7.97 -9.81 11.22
N ASP A 244 -7.44 -11.02 11.35
CA ASP A 244 -5.99 -11.26 11.38
C ASP A 244 -5.34 -10.83 10.05
N TYR A 245 -6.01 -11.13 8.94
CA TYR A 245 -5.62 -10.62 7.63
C TYR A 245 -5.69 -9.09 7.58
N LYS A 246 -6.81 -8.49 7.99
CA LYS A 246 -7.01 -7.03 7.96
C LYS A 246 -5.91 -6.30 8.72
N ILE A 247 -5.58 -6.73 9.94
CA ILE A 247 -4.49 -6.15 10.74
C ILE A 247 -3.16 -6.24 9.99
N THR A 248 -2.83 -7.43 9.48
CA THR A 248 -1.57 -7.66 8.77
C THR A 248 -1.48 -6.83 7.49
N PHE A 249 -2.55 -6.80 6.70
CA PHE A 249 -2.60 -6.06 5.44
C PHE A 249 -2.49 -4.55 5.67
N THR A 250 -3.15 -4.00 6.70
CA THR A 250 -3.02 -2.60 7.07
C THR A 250 -1.59 -2.25 7.47
N LYS A 251 -0.94 -3.05 8.33
CA LYS A 251 0.48 -2.83 8.71
C LYS A 251 1.40 -2.87 7.49
N THR A 252 1.23 -3.87 6.64
CA THR A 252 1.98 -4.03 5.38
C THR A 252 1.76 -2.84 4.45
N PHE A 253 0.53 -2.34 4.31
CA PHE A 253 0.22 -1.18 3.47
C PHE A 253 0.91 0.09 3.97
N VAL A 254 0.93 0.33 5.28
CA VAL A 254 1.66 1.45 5.90
C VAL A 254 3.16 1.34 5.65
N GLN A 255 3.75 0.15 5.82
CA GLN A 255 5.17 -0.08 5.56
C GLN A 255 5.57 0.18 4.10
N HIS A 256 4.63 0.02 3.16
CA HIS A 256 4.86 0.29 1.75
C HIS A 256 4.53 1.73 1.33
N TYR A 257 4.02 2.57 2.23
CA TYR A 257 3.43 3.85 1.86
C TYR A 257 4.41 4.79 1.13
N ALA A 258 5.66 4.84 1.60
CA ALA A 258 6.73 5.58 0.94
C ALA A 258 6.95 5.12 -0.51
N PHE A 259 6.89 3.80 -0.74
CA PHE A 259 7.03 3.22 -2.07
C PHE A 259 5.79 3.44 -2.96
N ILE A 260 4.58 3.38 -2.38
CA ILE A 260 3.33 3.72 -3.06
C ILE A 260 3.42 5.14 -3.63
N MET A 261 3.86 6.11 -2.81
CA MET A 261 3.96 7.50 -3.23
C MET A 261 5.05 7.73 -4.27
N LYS A 262 6.22 7.09 -4.13
CA LYS A 262 7.26 7.11 -5.16
C LYS A 262 6.74 6.63 -6.51
N THR A 263 5.93 5.57 -6.51
CA THR A 263 5.37 4.99 -7.73
C THR A 263 4.29 5.91 -8.31
N LEU A 264 3.41 6.45 -7.47
CA LEU A 264 2.38 7.43 -7.85
C LEU A 264 2.97 8.68 -8.52
N MET A 265 4.15 9.13 -8.08
CA MET A 265 4.83 10.29 -8.68
C MET A 265 5.38 10.00 -10.09
N LYS A 266 5.72 8.74 -10.37
CA LYS A 266 6.25 8.30 -11.68
C LYS A 266 5.16 7.88 -12.66
N SER A 267 4.01 7.45 -12.15
CA SER A 267 2.89 6.95 -12.96
C SER A 267 2.38 8.01 -13.94
N HIS A 268 2.06 7.57 -15.15
CA HIS A 268 1.38 8.38 -16.18
C HIS A 268 -0.13 8.50 -15.92
N GLU A 269 -0.70 7.55 -15.16
CA GLU A 269 -2.12 7.49 -14.78
C GLU A 269 -2.33 7.87 -13.30
N SER A 270 -1.64 8.92 -12.83
CA SER A 270 -1.60 9.32 -11.41
C SER A 270 -2.98 9.56 -10.79
N ASP A 271 -3.96 10.04 -11.54
CA ASP A 271 -5.32 10.27 -11.03
C ASP A 271 -6.06 8.94 -10.79
N THR A 272 -5.93 7.99 -11.70
CA THR A 272 -6.50 6.64 -11.55
C THR A 272 -5.84 5.92 -10.38
N MET A 273 -4.51 5.99 -10.29
CA MET A 273 -3.74 5.35 -9.22
C MET A 273 -4.04 5.96 -7.85
N SER A 274 -4.11 7.29 -7.74
CA SER A 274 -4.47 7.98 -6.48
C SER A 274 -5.87 7.61 -6.00
N ASN A 275 -6.86 7.52 -6.89
CA ASN A 275 -8.21 7.06 -6.55
C ASN A 275 -8.21 5.63 -5.98
N ARG A 276 -7.42 4.71 -6.56
CA ARG A 276 -7.28 3.34 -6.06
C ARG A 276 -6.63 3.31 -4.68
N ILE A 277 -5.57 4.09 -4.47
CA ILE A 277 -4.90 4.22 -3.17
C ILE A 277 -5.89 4.72 -2.11
N VAL A 278 -6.60 5.81 -2.39
CA VAL A 278 -7.63 6.37 -1.48
C VAL A 278 -8.69 5.33 -1.15
N HIS A 279 -9.19 4.61 -2.15
CA HIS A 279 -10.22 3.58 -1.96
C HIS A 279 -9.75 2.47 -1.00
N ILE A 280 -8.53 1.95 -1.19
CA ILE A 280 -7.94 0.95 -0.29
C ILE A 280 -7.78 1.54 1.12
N SER A 281 -7.23 2.74 1.21
CA SER A 281 -6.96 3.43 2.48
C SER A 281 -8.22 3.59 3.33
N VAL A 282 -9.31 4.05 2.72
CA VAL A 282 -10.61 4.21 3.40
C VAL A 282 -11.15 2.88 3.94
N GLN A 283 -10.90 1.76 3.26
CA GLN A 283 -11.32 0.44 3.74
C GLN A 283 -10.44 -0.10 4.87
N LEU A 284 -9.14 0.21 4.87
CA LEU A 284 -8.20 -0.24 5.89
C LEU A 284 -8.31 0.55 7.19
N PHE A 285 -8.52 1.86 7.10
CA PHE A 285 -8.55 2.78 8.23
C PHE A 285 -9.96 3.12 8.71
N SER A 286 -10.98 2.35 8.28
CA SER A 286 -12.36 2.53 8.74
C SER A 286 -12.59 2.12 10.20
N ASN A 287 -11.67 1.35 10.79
CA ASN A 287 -11.70 0.92 12.18
C ASN A 287 -10.76 1.82 13.01
N GLU A 288 -11.33 2.58 13.96
CA GLU A 288 -10.62 3.51 14.84
C GLU A 288 -9.51 2.84 15.66
N GLU A 289 -9.78 1.66 16.23
CA GLU A 289 -8.80 0.96 17.06
C GLU A 289 -7.58 0.51 16.24
N LEU A 290 -7.82 -0.05 15.06
CA LEU A 290 -6.75 -0.44 14.15
C LEU A 290 -5.97 0.78 13.62
N ALA A 291 -6.68 1.86 13.26
CA ALA A 291 -6.06 3.11 12.80
C ALA A 291 -5.17 3.75 13.89
N ARG A 292 -5.64 3.75 15.14
CA ARG A 292 -4.85 4.21 16.29
C ARG A 292 -3.64 3.31 16.51
N HIS A 293 -3.83 2.00 16.48
CA HIS A 293 -2.76 1.03 16.67
C HIS A 293 -1.64 1.16 15.64
N VAL A 294 -1.96 1.34 14.34
CA VAL A 294 -0.90 1.54 13.33
C VAL A 294 -0.28 2.94 13.40
N THR A 295 -1.01 3.95 13.88
CA THR A 295 -0.44 5.27 14.13
C THR A 295 0.62 5.22 15.22
N GLU A 296 0.36 4.49 16.29
CA GLU A 296 1.27 4.32 17.42
C GLU A 296 2.42 3.36 17.10
N GLU A 297 2.14 2.16 16.55
CA GLU A 297 3.15 1.11 16.35
C GLU A 297 3.92 1.21 15.04
N CYS A 298 3.29 1.72 13.97
CA CYS A 298 3.93 1.80 12.65
C CYS A 298 4.36 3.23 12.31
N GLN A 299 4.27 4.17 13.27
CA GLN A 299 4.66 5.57 13.09
C GLN A 299 4.01 6.21 11.86
N LEU A 300 2.73 5.87 11.58
CA LEU A 300 2.03 6.26 10.35
C LEU A 300 2.15 7.76 10.06
N LEU A 301 1.94 8.61 11.07
CA LEU A 301 2.01 10.06 10.93
C LEU A 301 3.40 10.53 10.48
N ASP A 302 4.46 9.94 11.05
CA ASP A 302 5.84 10.29 10.72
C ASP A 302 6.18 9.87 9.28
N ILE A 303 5.74 8.66 8.88
CA ILE A 303 5.84 8.19 7.51
C ILE A 303 5.10 9.13 6.56
N MET A 304 3.86 9.50 6.88
CA MET A 304 3.04 10.38 6.04
C MET A 304 3.67 11.76 5.88
N VAL A 305 4.13 12.38 6.97
CA VAL A 305 4.79 13.69 6.94
C VAL A 305 6.09 13.62 6.14
N THR A 306 6.92 12.61 6.38
CA THR A 306 8.19 12.41 5.66
C THR A 306 7.96 12.25 4.16
N VAL A 307 6.98 11.43 3.78
CA VAL A 307 6.66 11.19 2.37
C VAL A 307 6.04 12.42 1.73
N LEU A 308 5.16 13.15 2.42
CA LEU A 308 4.61 14.42 1.93
C LEU A 308 5.70 15.47 1.70
N LEU A 309 6.65 15.60 2.64
CA LEU A 309 7.80 16.51 2.47
C LEU A 309 8.61 16.13 1.22
N TYR A 310 8.93 14.85 1.06
CA TYR A 310 9.63 14.36 -0.14
C TYR A 310 8.85 14.64 -1.44
N MET A 311 7.53 14.43 -1.45
CA MET A 311 6.67 14.73 -2.60
C MET A 311 6.62 16.23 -2.90
N MET A 312 6.59 17.07 -1.88
CA MET A 312 6.61 18.52 -2.05
C MET A 312 7.94 18.97 -2.65
N GLU A 313 9.08 18.53 -2.11
CA GLU A 313 10.42 18.85 -2.60
C GLU A 313 10.64 18.50 -4.07
N THR A 314 10.13 17.34 -4.48
CA THR A 314 10.24 16.84 -5.86
C THR A 314 9.31 17.54 -6.86
N CYS A 315 8.30 18.26 -6.38
CA CYS A 315 7.38 19.07 -7.20
C CYS A 315 7.74 20.57 -7.20
N LEU A 316 8.81 20.99 -6.52
CA LEU A 316 9.26 22.38 -6.48
C LEU A 316 9.87 22.78 -7.84
N ILE A 317 9.31 23.82 -8.45
CA ILE A 317 9.90 24.49 -9.61
C ILE A 317 10.52 25.80 -9.14
N LYS A 318 11.71 26.14 -9.63
CA LYS A 318 12.34 27.42 -9.35
C LYS A 318 11.47 28.56 -9.88
N SER A 319 11.08 29.50 -9.02
CA SER A 319 10.32 30.69 -9.42
C SER A 319 11.17 31.54 -10.36
N GLU A 320 10.63 31.84 -11.54
CA GLU A 320 11.23 32.81 -12.47
C GLU A 320 10.81 34.26 -12.15
N LEU A 321 9.86 34.43 -11.24
CA LEU A 321 9.38 35.73 -10.78
C LEU A 321 10.21 36.15 -9.55
N GLN A 322 11.07 37.14 -9.78
CA GLN A 322 11.99 37.82 -8.84
C GLN A 322 13.42 37.27 -8.83
N GLY A 323 14.35 38.10 -9.30
CA GLY A 323 15.76 37.81 -9.53
C GLY A 323 16.63 37.70 -8.28
N ASN A 324 16.14 37.19 -7.16
CA ASN A 324 16.98 36.86 -6.00
C ASN A 324 16.69 35.45 -5.49
N LYS A 325 17.76 34.80 -5.03
CA LYS A 325 17.88 33.36 -4.74
C LYS A 325 16.80 32.87 -3.75
N THR A 326 16.24 31.69 -4.07
CA THR A 326 15.45 30.74 -3.23
C THR A 326 13.93 30.86 -3.15
N ASP A 327 13.23 31.31 -4.20
CA ASP A 327 11.77 31.13 -4.28
C ASP A 327 11.41 29.97 -5.23
N TYR A 328 10.56 29.04 -4.75
CA TYR A 328 10.05 27.90 -5.50
C TYR A 328 8.52 27.94 -5.55
N THR A 329 7.93 27.61 -6.70
CA THR A 329 6.48 27.46 -6.89
C THR A 329 6.11 25.99 -7.04
N MET A 330 4.91 25.64 -6.59
CA MET A 330 4.38 24.28 -6.57
C MET A 330 3.56 23.97 -7.83
N LEU A 331 3.79 22.82 -8.47
CA LEU A 331 3.03 22.35 -9.64
C LEU A 331 1.56 21.99 -9.32
N HIS A 332 0.67 22.17 -10.30
CA HIS A 332 -0.74 21.76 -10.26
C HIS A 332 -0.97 20.26 -9.99
N ARG A 333 0.06 19.41 -10.12
CA ARG A 333 0.00 17.96 -9.79
C ARG A 333 -0.15 17.67 -8.29
N LEU A 334 0.03 18.67 -7.43
CA LEU A 334 -0.12 18.50 -5.98
C LEU A 334 -1.55 18.18 -5.53
N GLN A 335 -2.60 18.52 -6.28
CA GLN A 335 -3.97 18.15 -5.87
C GLN A 335 -4.16 16.63 -5.82
N SER A 336 -3.70 15.88 -6.82
CA SER A 336 -3.82 14.42 -6.85
C SER A 336 -2.99 13.75 -5.74
N TYR A 337 -1.83 14.32 -5.40
CA TYR A 337 -0.97 13.85 -4.32
C TYR A 337 -1.50 14.22 -2.92
N TRP A 338 -2.04 15.43 -2.78
CA TRP A 338 -2.60 15.94 -1.53
C TRP A 338 -3.91 15.22 -1.19
N ILE A 339 -4.75 14.86 -2.16
CA ILE A 339 -5.95 14.03 -1.91
C ILE A 339 -5.59 12.62 -1.42
N ALA A 340 -4.50 12.03 -1.95
CA ALA A 340 -4.04 10.71 -1.52
C ALA A 340 -3.42 10.72 -0.11
N GLY A 341 -2.73 11.80 0.27
CA GLY A 341 -2.18 11.99 1.61
C GLY A 341 -3.20 12.45 2.66
N TYR A 342 -4.07 13.40 2.32
CA TYR A 342 -4.99 14.06 3.25
C TYR A 342 -6.19 13.19 3.63
N LYS A 343 -6.62 12.24 2.77
CA LYS A 343 -7.74 11.33 3.12
C LYS A 343 -7.33 10.17 4.05
N MET A 344 -6.07 10.10 4.45
CA MET A 344 -5.57 9.14 5.45
C MET A 344 -5.43 9.74 6.86
N SER A 345 -5.35 11.07 6.98
CA SER A 345 -5.45 11.79 8.26
C SER A 345 -6.90 12.05 8.61
#